data_AF-A0A454D0X7-F1
#
_entry.id   AF-A0A454D0X7-F1
#
_cell.length_a   1.000
_cell.length_b   1.000
_cell.length_c   1.000
_cell.angle_alpha   90.00
_cell.angle_beta   90.00
_cell.angle_gamma   90.00
#
_symmetry.space_group_name_H-M   'P 1'
#
loop_
_entity.id
_entity.type
_entity.pdbx_description
1 polymer ?
#
loop_
_entity_poly.entity_id
_entity_poly.type
_entity_poly.pdbx_seq_one_letter_code
_entity_poly.pdbx_strand_id
1 'polypeptide(L)'
;HSKGARSPLINSLEAVSGHSDHLINHYAGLFASRNRSKGALKTIIEDLTGCDVRLHELQGQWLRLSKEEQTRLGGKSTPEGQFAQVGRGASIGAKAWNINAAVMIELIPTSTERVSQLLPNNPYINTVKSLVHEYVGKHKSIK
;
A
#
# COMPACT_ATOMS: atom_id res chain seq x y z
N HIS A 1 -13.68 -40.12 5.60
CA HIS A 1 -14.32 -38.97 4.92
C HIS A 1 -14.80 -37.95 5.96
N SER A 2 -13.96 -37.00 6.37
CA SER A 2 -14.41 -35.80 7.11
C SER A 2 -14.25 -34.60 6.17
N LYS A 3 -15.39 -34.09 5.70
CA LYS A 3 -15.47 -32.86 4.91
C LYS A 3 -15.15 -31.66 5.81
N GLY A 4 -14.09 -30.92 5.48
CA GLY A 4 -14.09 -29.45 5.50
C GLY A 4 -14.31 -28.70 6.81
N ALA A 5 -14.08 -29.29 7.99
CA ALA A 5 -14.12 -28.52 9.23
C ALA A 5 -12.86 -27.63 9.33
N ARG A 6 -13.02 -26.32 9.10
CA ARG A 6 -11.98 -25.31 9.32
C ARG A 6 -11.47 -25.42 10.77
N SER A 7 -10.14 -25.48 10.95
CA SER A 7 -9.51 -25.62 12.27
C SER A 7 -9.78 -24.40 13.15
N PRO A 8 -10.06 -24.56 14.46
CA PRO A 8 -10.26 -23.44 15.39
C PRO A 8 -9.05 -22.50 15.47
N LEU A 9 -7.83 -22.99 15.15
CA LEU A 9 -6.65 -22.14 15.03
C LEU A 9 -6.73 -21.18 13.83
N ILE A 10 -7.30 -21.63 12.70
CA ILE A 10 -7.50 -20.79 11.52
C ILE A 10 -8.48 -19.66 11.86
N ASN A 11 -9.58 -19.95 12.56
CA ASN A 11 -10.55 -18.93 12.96
C ASN A 11 -9.94 -17.86 13.89
N SER A 12 -9.08 -18.26 14.84
CA SER A 12 -8.37 -17.31 15.70
C SER A 12 -7.35 -16.47 14.94
N LEU A 13 -6.66 -17.05 13.95
CA LEU A 13 -5.75 -16.31 13.07
C LEU A 13 -6.50 -15.33 12.16
N GLU A 14 -7.64 -15.72 11.60
CA GLU A 14 -8.50 -14.86 10.78
C GLU A 14 -9.03 -13.67 11.60
N ALA A 15 -9.39 -13.88 12.87
CA ALA A 15 -9.83 -12.79 13.76
C ALA A 15 -8.73 -11.76 14.04
N VAL A 16 -7.47 -12.22 14.09
CA VAL A 16 -6.29 -11.40 14.38
C VAL A 16 -5.77 -10.70 13.12
N SER A 17 -5.87 -11.35 11.96
CA SER A 17 -5.40 -10.84 10.67
C SER A 17 -6.46 -10.04 9.90
N GLY A 18 -7.74 -10.24 10.24
CA GLY A 18 -8.90 -9.64 9.58
C GLY A 18 -9.25 -10.25 8.21
N HIS A 19 -8.58 -11.34 7.79
CA HIS A 19 -8.68 -11.89 6.44
C HIS A 19 -8.73 -13.42 6.43
N SER A 20 -9.51 -14.00 5.51
CA SER A 20 -9.65 -15.45 5.32
C SER A 20 -8.61 -16.08 4.39
N ASP A 21 -7.53 -15.37 4.06
CA ASP A 21 -6.48 -15.85 3.15
C ASP A 21 -5.40 -16.61 3.95
N HIS A 22 -5.07 -17.82 3.51
CA HIS A 22 -4.10 -18.69 4.18
C HIS A 22 -2.69 -18.07 4.25
N LEU A 23 -2.32 -17.24 3.27
CA LEU A 23 -1.03 -16.52 3.26
C LEU A 23 -1.01 -15.38 4.29
N ILE A 24 -2.11 -14.65 4.44
CA ILE A 24 -2.23 -13.60 5.45
C ILE A 24 -2.20 -14.19 6.86
N ASN A 25 -2.81 -15.38 7.02
CA ASN A 25 -2.75 -16.13 8.26
C ASN A 25 -1.30 -16.58 8.60
N HIS A 26 -0.51 -17.03 7.63
CA HIS A 26 0.90 -17.35 7.88
C HIS A 26 1.68 -16.17 8.49
N TYR A 27 1.37 -14.94 8.06
CA TYR A 27 1.97 -13.71 8.60
C TYR A 27 1.08 -12.97 9.61
N ALA A 28 0.10 -13.64 10.23
CA ALA A 28 -0.90 -12.99 11.09
C ALA A 28 -0.28 -12.13 12.19
N GLY A 29 0.84 -12.56 12.79
CA GLY A 29 1.56 -11.78 13.80
C GLY A 29 2.13 -10.45 13.27
N LEU A 30 2.58 -10.42 12.01
CA LEU A 30 3.08 -9.19 11.36
C LEU A 30 1.94 -8.27 10.91
N PHE A 31 0.80 -8.84 10.52
CA PHE A 31 -0.41 -8.08 10.15
C PHE A 31 -1.16 -7.52 11.36
N ALA A 32 -1.12 -8.22 12.51
CA ALA A 32 -1.74 -7.80 13.77
C ALA A 32 -0.98 -6.67 14.48
N SER A 33 0.28 -6.44 14.12
CA SER A 33 1.02 -5.29 14.62
C SER A 33 0.31 -4.00 14.21
N ARG A 34 -0.02 -3.17 15.20
CA ARG A 34 -0.63 -1.85 15.00
C ARG A 34 0.25 -0.92 14.15
N ASN A 35 1.56 -1.18 14.10
CA ASN A 35 2.51 -0.40 13.32
C ASN A 35 3.06 -1.24 12.16
N ARG A 36 2.56 -0.98 10.95
CA ARG A 36 2.97 -1.66 9.71
C ARG A 36 4.30 -1.08 9.24
N SER A 37 5.40 -1.71 9.65
CA SER A 37 6.74 -1.18 9.42
C SER A 37 7.32 -1.58 8.06
N LYS A 38 8.21 -0.74 7.53
CA LYS A 38 9.05 -1.04 6.36
C LYS A 38 9.81 -2.36 6.52
N GLY A 39 10.37 -2.60 7.71
CA GLY A 39 11.14 -3.82 8.00
C GLY A 39 10.29 -5.08 7.87
N ALA A 40 9.10 -5.08 8.46
CA ALA A 40 8.18 -6.20 8.35
C ALA A 40 7.74 -6.46 6.91
N LEU A 41 7.42 -5.41 6.14
CA LEU A 41 7.10 -5.55 4.72
C LEU A 41 8.26 -6.14 3.92
N LYS A 42 9.49 -5.65 4.16
CA LYS A 42 10.70 -6.19 3.53
C LYS A 42 10.83 -7.69 3.83
N THR A 43 10.75 -8.09 5.10
CA THR A 43 10.85 -9.50 5.50
C THR A 43 9.79 -10.37 4.83
N ILE A 44 8.53 -9.94 4.75
CA ILE A 44 7.46 -10.69 4.08
C ILE A 44 7.78 -10.91 2.61
N ILE A 45 8.22 -9.86 1.90
CA ILE A 45 8.50 -9.95 0.46
C ILE A 45 9.76 -10.79 0.21
N GLU A 46 10.79 -10.64 1.03
CA GLU A 46 12.02 -11.43 0.95
C GLU A 46 11.73 -12.91 1.19
N ASP A 47 10.90 -13.26 2.16
CA ASP A 47 10.53 -14.64 2.47
C ASP A 47 9.71 -15.27 1.33
N LEU A 48 8.73 -14.53 0.80
CA LEU A 48 7.91 -15.02 -0.31
C LEU A 48 8.73 -15.23 -1.58
N THR A 49 9.48 -14.21 -1.99
CA THR A 49 10.20 -14.17 -3.27
C THR A 49 11.57 -14.83 -3.23
N GLY A 50 12.11 -15.01 -2.02
CA GLY A 50 13.48 -15.40 -1.74
C GLY A 50 14.54 -14.40 -2.24
N CYS A 51 14.14 -13.25 -2.75
CA CYS A 51 15.02 -12.25 -3.36
C CYS A 51 15.43 -11.19 -2.35
N ASP A 52 16.52 -10.46 -2.60
CA ASP A 52 16.82 -9.26 -1.82
C ASP A 52 15.84 -8.15 -2.22
N VAL A 53 15.33 -7.40 -1.23
CA VAL A 53 14.27 -6.41 -1.46
C VAL A 53 14.71 -5.04 -0.99
N ARG A 54 14.63 -4.05 -1.89
CA ARG A 54 14.82 -2.64 -1.55
C ARG A 54 13.50 -1.90 -1.60
N LEU A 55 13.17 -1.25 -0.49
CA LEU A 55 11.97 -0.45 -0.34
C LEU A 55 12.31 1.04 -0.41
N HIS A 56 11.80 1.67 -1.45
CA HIS A 56 11.91 3.11 -1.70
C HIS A 56 10.61 3.79 -1.32
N GLU A 57 10.58 4.38 -0.13
CA GLU A 57 9.43 5.12 0.39
C GLU A 57 9.41 6.54 -0.17
N LEU A 58 8.37 7.30 0.21
CA LEU A 58 8.24 8.73 -0.09
C LEU A 58 8.25 9.03 -1.59
N GLN A 59 7.71 8.12 -2.40
CA GLN A 59 7.59 8.30 -3.84
C GLN A 59 6.41 9.22 -4.13
N GLY A 60 6.71 10.51 -4.20
CA GLY A 60 5.71 11.54 -4.34
C GLY A 60 4.97 11.49 -5.68
N GLN A 61 3.72 11.95 -5.67
CA GLN A 61 2.89 12.08 -6.86
C GLN A 61 2.09 13.38 -6.84
N TRP A 62 1.82 13.90 -8.02
CA TRP A 62 0.90 15.02 -8.20
C TRP A 62 -0.55 14.53 -8.08
N LEU A 63 -1.25 14.97 -7.05
CA LEU A 63 -2.69 14.80 -6.92
C LEU A 63 -3.40 15.96 -7.60
N ARG A 64 -4.43 15.66 -8.38
CA ARG A 64 -5.28 16.69 -8.97
C ARG A 64 -6.34 17.11 -7.97
N LEU A 65 -6.45 18.41 -7.72
CA LEU A 65 -7.45 18.98 -6.83
C LEU A 65 -8.74 19.23 -7.60
N SER A 66 -9.89 18.90 -7.00
CA SER A 66 -11.18 19.25 -7.57
C SER A 66 -11.36 20.77 -7.60
N LYS A 67 -12.38 21.27 -8.32
CA LYS A 67 -12.62 22.72 -8.36
C LYS A 67 -13.03 23.27 -7.00
N GLU A 68 -13.59 22.43 -6.16
CA GLU A 68 -14.08 22.71 -4.81
C GLU A 68 -12.92 22.75 -3.81
N GLU A 69 -11.81 22.03 -4.07
CA GLU A 69 -10.59 21.98 -3.24
C GLU A 69 -9.53 23.02 -3.63
N GLN A 70 -9.73 23.72 -4.76
CA GLN A 70 -8.80 24.74 -5.24
C GLN A 70 -8.97 26.06 -4.49
N THR A 71 -7.87 26.79 -4.34
CA THR A 71 -7.93 28.11 -3.70
C THR A 71 -8.55 29.16 -4.63
N ARG A 72 -9.48 29.95 -4.09
CA ARG A 72 -10.06 31.14 -4.73
C ARG A 72 -10.12 32.28 -3.74
N LEU A 73 -9.57 33.44 -4.11
CA LEU A 73 -9.68 34.64 -3.29
C LEU A 73 -11.13 35.11 -3.20
N GLY A 74 -11.45 35.81 -2.11
CA GLY A 74 -12.75 36.43 -1.93
C GLY A 74 -13.09 37.41 -3.05
N GLY A 75 -14.36 37.48 -3.42
CA GLY A 75 -14.90 38.36 -4.45
C GLY A 75 -16.31 38.81 -4.14
N LYS A 76 -16.92 39.64 -4.99
CA LYS A 76 -18.27 40.21 -4.75
C LYS A 76 -19.35 39.15 -4.50
N SER A 77 -19.27 38.02 -5.20
CA SER A 77 -20.23 36.91 -5.07
C SER A 77 -19.94 35.96 -3.91
N THR A 78 -18.69 35.93 -3.44
CA THR A 78 -18.22 35.02 -2.38
C THR A 78 -17.14 35.76 -1.57
N PRO A 79 -17.53 36.65 -0.64
CA PRO A 79 -16.59 37.49 0.11
C PRO A 79 -15.55 36.71 0.92
N GLU A 80 -15.92 35.53 1.40
CA GLU A 80 -15.08 34.62 2.19
C GLU A 80 -14.02 33.85 1.39
N GLY A 81 -14.18 33.77 0.05
CA GLY A 81 -13.32 32.97 -0.82
C GLY A 81 -13.45 31.45 -0.58
N GLN A 82 -12.52 30.67 -1.12
CA GLN A 82 -12.49 29.21 -1.02
C GLN A 82 -11.06 28.77 -0.73
N PHE A 83 -10.82 28.04 0.37
CA PHE A 83 -9.46 27.62 0.78
C PHE A 83 -8.43 28.78 0.85
N ALA A 84 -8.87 30.03 1.00
CA ALA A 84 -8.04 31.24 0.86
C ALA A 84 -7.26 31.61 2.14
N GLN A 85 -6.86 30.63 2.95
CA GLN A 85 -6.10 30.86 4.17
C GLN A 85 -4.75 30.15 4.12
N VAL A 86 -3.69 30.97 4.04
CA VAL A 86 -2.30 30.51 4.09
C VAL A 86 -2.03 29.82 5.43
N GLY A 87 -1.31 28.70 5.39
CA GLY A 87 -0.99 27.90 6.57
C GLY A 87 -2.13 27.00 7.07
N ARG A 88 -3.32 27.05 6.46
CA ARG A 88 -4.44 26.15 6.79
C ARG A 88 -4.88 25.28 5.62
N GLY A 89 -5.19 25.90 4.47
CA GLY A 89 -5.78 25.17 3.35
C GLY A 89 -5.46 25.71 1.97
N ALA A 90 -4.72 26.82 1.87
CA ALA A 90 -4.37 27.39 0.58
C ALA A 90 -3.42 26.48 -0.21
N SER A 91 -3.80 26.24 -1.46
CA SER A 91 -3.08 25.48 -2.48
C SER A 91 -2.80 26.37 -3.69
N ILE A 92 -1.65 26.17 -4.33
CA ILE A 92 -1.27 26.92 -5.54
C ILE A 92 -1.63 26.08 -6.76
N GLY A 93 -2.63 26.54 -7.52
CA GLY A 93 -3.06 25.91 -8.77
C GLY A 93 -3.95 24.67 -8.55
N ALA A 94 -4.01 23.81 -9.57
CA ALA A 94 -4.94 22.67 -9.64
C ALA A 94 -4.35 21.34 -9.18
N LYS A 95 -3.14 21.33 -8.61
CA LYS A 95 -2.45 20.11 -8.19
C LYS A 95 -1.73 20.32 -6.86
N ALA A 96 -1.70 19.28 -6.03
CA ALA A 96 -0.94 19.21 -4.80
C ALA A 96 0.09 18.08 -4.88
N TRP A 97 1.26 18.28 -4.26
CA TRP A 97 2.28 17.23 -4.17
C TRP A 97 2.03 16.38 -2.92
N ASN A 98 1.78 15.09 -3.09
CA ASN A 98 1.71 14.14 -1.98
C ASN A 98 2.96 13.27 -1.95
N ILE A 99 3.88 13.56 -1.02
CA ILE A 99 5.13 12.80 -0.84
C ILE A 99 4.88 11.34 -0.44
N ASN A 100 3.77 11.06 0.23
CA ASN A 100 3.41 9.73 0.75
C ASN A 100 2.56 8.91 -0.23
N ALA A 101 2.44 9.35 -1.49
CA ALA A 101 1.51 8.77 -2.46
C ALA A 101 1.88 7.34 -2.88
N ALA A 102 3.16 7.00 -2.95
CA ALA A 102 3.59 5.67 -3.37
C ALA A 102 4.79 5.12 -2.60
N VAL A 103 4.95 3.80 -2.74
CA VAL A 103 6.14 3.03 -2.38
C VAL A 103 6.59 2.27 -3.62
N MET A 104 7.90 2.28 -3.89
CA MET A 104 8.50 1.47 -4.94
C MET A 104 9.23 0.29 -4.30
N ILE A 105 9.00 -0.90 -4.86
CA ILE A 105 9.54 -2.16 -4.36
C ILE A 105 10.44 -2.73 -5.44
N GLU A 106 11.74 -2.66 -5.18
CA GLU A 106 12.76 -3.21 -6.07
C GLU A 106 13.11 -4.62 -5.60
N LEU A 107 12.85 -5.61 -6.46
CA LEU A 107 13.21 -7.01 -6.24
C LEU A 107 14.54 -7.28 -6.94
N ILE A 108 15.51 -7.81 -6.20
CA ILE A 108 16.85 -8.13 -6.69
C ILE A 108 17.01 -9.66 -6.64
N PRO A 109 16.83 -10.35 -7.79
CA PRO A 109 16.89 -11.80 -7.82
C PRO A 109 18.31 -12.31 -7.59
N THR A 110 18.43 -13.37 -6.81
CA THR A 110 19.71 -14.03 -6.53
C THR A 110 20.12 -15.05 -7.60
N SER A 111 19.19 -15.46 -8.48
CA SER A 111 19.43 -16.40 -9.58
C SER A 111 18.58 -16.11 -10.82
N THR A 112 19.01 -16.59 -11.98
CA THR A 112 18.32 -16.39 -13.27
C THR A 112 16.94 -17.07 -13.30
N GLU A 113 16.78 -18.20 -12.62
CA GLU A 113 15.51 -18.93 -12.52
C GLU A 113 14.46 -18.09 -11.78
N ARG A 114 14.86 -17.40 -10.71
CA ARG A 114 13.99 -16.48 -9.94
C ARG A 114 13.51 -15.31 -10.81
N VAL A 115 14.36 -14.78 -11.70
CA VAL A 115 13.98 -13.67 -12.61
C VAL A 115 12.73 -14.05 -13.41
N SER A 116 12.69 -15.26 -13.98
CA SER A 116 11.57 -15.72 -14.80
C SER A 116 10.23 -15.78 -14.05
N GLN A 117 10.27 -16.04 -12.74
CA GLN A 117 9.10 -16.10 -11.87
C GLN A 117 8.58 -14.71 -11.46
N LEU A 118 9.44 -13.69 -11.54
CA LEU A 118 9.15 -12.32 -11.15
C LEU A 118 8.77 -11.43 -12.34
N LEU A 119 8.79 -11.96 -13.56
CA LEU A 119 8.39 -11.22 -14.74
C LEU A 119 6.91 -10.82 -14.69
N PRO A 120 6.56 -9.65 -15.28
CA PRO A 120 5.18 -9.28 -15.51
C PRO A 120 4.49 -10.41 -16.30
N ASN A 121 3.30 -10.82 -15.86
CA ASN A 121 2.47 -11.94 -16.36
C ASN A 121 2.64 -13.29 -15.66
N ASN A 122 3.59 -13.44 -14.73
CA ASN A 122 3.59 -14.63 -13.88
C ASN A 122 2.48 -14.52 -12.80
N PRO A 123 1.61 -15.53 -12.63
CA PRO A 123 0.60 -15.52 -11.55
C PRO A 123 1.20 -15.30 -10.16
N TYR A 124 2.43 -15.80 -9.95
CA TYR A 124 3.16 -15.68 -8.70
C TYR A 124 3.38 -14.21 -8.28
N ILE A 125 3.81 -13.34 -9.20
CA ILE A 125 4.05 -11.92 -8.88
C ILE A 125 2.74 -11.16 -8.57
N ASN A 126 1.60 -11.61 -9.12
CA ASN A 126 0.30 -11.02 -8.82
C ASN A 126 -0.15 -11.34 -7.39
N THR A 127 0.14 -12.55 -6.89
CA THR A 127 -0.13 -12.93 -5.50
C THR A 127 0.69 -12.06 -4.54
N VAL A 128 1.98 -11.89 -4.81
CA VAL A 128 2.86 -11.01 -4.01
C VAL A 128 2.34 -9.58 -4.02
N LYS A 129 1.99 -9.02 -5.19
CA LYS A 129 1.40 -7.67 -5.29
C LYS A 129 0.12 -7.52 -4.48
N SER A 130 -0.76 -8.52 -4.51
CA SER A 130 -2.02 -8.49 -3.78
C SER A 130 -1.78 -8.46 -2.26
N LEU A 131 -0.86 -9.28 -1.76
CA LEU A 131 -0.49 -9.29 -0.35
C LEU A 131 0.13 -7.96 0.10
N VAL A 132 1.04 -7.42 -0.70
CA VAL A 132 1.66 -6.11 -0.41
C VAL A 132 0.61 -5.00 -0.42
N HIS A 133 -0.35 -5.02 -1.34
CA HIS A 133 -1.48 -4.08 -1.33
C HIS A 133 -2.33 -4.16 -0.06
N GLU A 134 -2.57 -5.37 0.45
CA GLU A 134 -3.30 -5.56 1.69
C GLU A 134 -2.49 -5.07 2.92
N TYR A 135 -1.18 -5.27 2.90
CA TYR A 135 -0.28 -4.80 3.96
C TYR A 135 -0.07 -3.28 3.93
N VAL A 136 0.10 -2.65 2.77
CA VAL A 136 0.35 -1.20 2.68
C VAL A 136 -0.94 -0.39 2.77
N GLY A 137 -2.06 -0.97 2.34
CA GLY A 137 -3.36 -0.33 2.29
C GLY A 137 -3.66 0.30 0.91
N LYS A 138 -4.94 0.27 0.53
CA LYS A 138 -5.42 0.60 -0.84
C LYS A 138 -5.24 2.07 -1.27
N HIS A 139 -4.89 2.96 -0.34
CA HIS A 139 -4.73 4.39 -0.61
C HIS A 139 -3.31 4.78 -1.10
N LYS A 140 -2.35 3.86 -1.06
CA LYS A 140 -0.99 4.05 -1.57
C LYS A 140 -0.79 3.27 -2.86
N SER A 141 -0.18 3.91 -3.84
CA SER A 141 0.25 3.27 -5.08
C SER A 141 1.52 2.46 -4.85
N ILE A 142 1.58 1.25 -5.41
CA ILE A 142 2.75 0.37 -5.33
C ILE A 142 3.35 0.30 -6.73
N LYS A 143 4.65 0.56 -6.82
CA LYS A 143 5.43 0.53 -8.07
C LYS A 143 6.43 -0.60 -8.05
#